data_AF-A0A525D5D1-F1
#
_entry.id   AF-A0A525D5D1-F1
#
_cell.length_a   1.000
_cell.length_b   1.000
_cell.length_c   1.000
_cell.angle_alpha   90.00
_cell.angle_beta   90.00
_cell.angle_gamma   90.00
#
_symmetry.space_group_name_H-M   'P 1'
#
loop_
_entity.id
_entity.type
_entity.pdbx_description
1 polymer ?
#
loop_
_entity_poly.entity_id
_entity_poly.type
_entity_poly.pdbx_seq_one_letter_code
_entity_poly.pdbx_strand_id
1 'polypeptide(L)'
;MKPVTQDTNLVAKCGLYCGACPRYLKGKCAGCSENHKASWCKSRSCCMEKGFRSCADCSDHDDVMTCPKFDTLTARLFGLVFNSDRAACIRSIRDVGYEQYADTMTREKRMTFKRR
;
A
#
# COMPACT_ATOMS: atom_id res chain seq x y z
N MET A 1 -17.45 4.36 -12.38
CA MET A 1 -16.38 4.00 -11.41
C MET A 1 -15.69 2.77 -11.96
N LYS A 2 -14.36 2.70 -11.97
CA LYS A 2 -13.61 1.52 -12.44
C LYS A 2 -14.06 0.28 -11.64
N PRO A 3 -14.06 -0.92 -12.21
CA PRO A 3 -14.26 -2.14 -11.43
C PRO A 3 -13.06 -2.41 -10.52
N VAL A 4 -13.30 -3.03 -9.36
CA VAL A 4 -12.23 -3.61 -8.55
C VAL A 4 -11.77 -4.87 -9.27
N THR A 5 -10.51 -4.91 -9.66
CA THR A 5 -9.90 -6.01 -10.43
C THR A 5 -8.68 -6.49 -9.67
N GLN A 6 -8.32 -7.77 -9.80
CA GLN A 6 -7.05 -8.30 -9.30
C GLN A 6 -5.93 -7.80 -10.22
N ASP A 7 -5.07 -6.94 -9.70
CA ASP A 7 -3.91 -6.42 -10.41
C ASP A 7 -2.81 -6.09 -9.40
N THR A 8 -1.70 -6.83 -9.47
CA THR A 8 -0.56 -6.64 -8.56
C THR A 8 0.15 -5.30 -8.77
N ASN A 9 -0.01 -4.66 -9.94
CA ASN A 9 0.51 -3.31 -10.19
C ASN A 9 -0.26 -2.24 -9.40
N LEU A 10 -1.46 -2.56 -8.91
CA LEU A 10 -2.24 -1.68 -8.06
C LEU A 10 -1.92 -1.85 -6.57
N VAL A 11 -0.94 -2.67 -6.21
CA VAL A 11 -0.39 -2.70 -4.85
C VAL A 11 0.54 -1.50 -4.65
N ALA A 12 0.20 -0.64 -3.70
CA ALA A 12 0.98 0.53 -3.36
C ALA A 12 2.30 0.17 -2.67
N LYS A 13 3.27 1.09 -2.73
CA LYS A 13 4.57 0.92 -2.06
C LYS A 13 4.44 0.65 -0.56
N CYS A 14 3.43 1.24 0.09
CA CYS A 14 3.15 1.02 1.52
C CYS A 14 2.19 -0.14 1.81
N GLY A 15 1.87 -0.96 0.81
CA GLY A 15 0.99 -2.14 0.94
C GLY A 15 -0.48 -1.88 0.61
N LEU A 16 -0.98 -0.65 0.64
CA LEU A 16 -2.38 -0.35 0.31
C LEU A 16 -2.77 -0.83 -1.09
N TYR A 17 -4.01 -1.30 -1.27
CA TYR A 17 -4.50 -1.75 -2.56
C TYR A 17 -5.24 -0.65 -3.32
N CYS A 18 -4.57 -0.01 -4.28
CA CYS A 18 -5.16 1.04 -5.11
C CYS A 18 -6.35 0.55 -5.93
N GLY A 19 -6.38 -0.74 -6.31
CA GLY A 19 -7.49 -1.36 -7.04
C GLY A 19 -8.82 -1.32 -6.30
N ALA A 20 -8.82 -1.11 -4.99
CA ALA A 20 -10.02 -0.89 -4.18
C ALA A 20 -10.10 0.55 -3.60
N CYS A 21 -9.20 1.46 -3.99
CA CYS A 21 -9.19 2.83 -3.48
C CYS A 21 -10.31 3.67 -4.15
N PRO A 22 -11.22 4.32 -3.39
CA PRO A 22 -12.32 5.10 -3.97
C PRO A 22 -11.86 6.21 -4.91
N ARG A 23 -10.70 6.84 -4.66
CA ARG A 23 -10.16 7.89 -5.54
C ARG A 23 -9.64 7.35 -6.87
N TYR A 24 -8.95 6.21 -6.85
CA TYR A 24 -8.49 5.53 -8.07
C TYR A 24 -9.68 5.08 -8.91
N LEU A 25 -10.65 4.44 -8.27
CA LEU A 25 -11.85 3.93 -8.93
C LEU A 25 -12.73 5.05 -9.53
N LYS A 26 -12.72 6.25 -8.93
CA LYS A 26 -13.39 7.44 -9.48
C LYS A 26 -12.54 8.19 -10.53
N GLY A 27 -11.35 7.70 -10.90
CA GLY A 27 -10.46 8.37 -11.85
C GLY A 27 -9.80 9.65 -11.32
N LYS A 28 -9.89 9.92 -10.01
CA LYS A 28 -9.34 11.12 -9.36
C LYS A 28 -7.90 10.94 -8.86
N CYS A 29 -7.29 9.80 -9.14
CA CYS A 29 -5.93 9.42 -8.76
C CYS A 29 -5.43 8.35 -9.76
N ALA A 30 -4.16 8.43 -10.16
CA ALA A 30 -3.54 7.50 -11.10
C ALA A 30 -3.07 6.18 -10.45
N GLY A 31 -3.14 6.07 -9.11
CA GLY A 31 -2.58 4.93 -8.36
C GLY A 31 -1.18 5.24 -7.82
N CYS A 32 -0.67 4.42 -6.90
CA CYS A 32 0.58 4.72 -6.18
C CYS A 32 1.82 4.77 -7.09
N SER A 33 1.89 3.91 -8.11
CA SER A 33 2.95 3.91 -9.12
C SER A 33 3.07 5.27 -9.80
N GLU A 34 1.97 5.78 -10.34
CA GLU A 34 1.92 7.00 -11.16
C GLU A 34 1.61 8.29 -10.36
N ASN A 35 1.57 8.23 -9.03
CA ASN A 35 1.27 9.41 -8.20
C ASN A 35 2.51 10.29 -7.98
N HIS A 36 2.97 10.98 -9.03
CA HIS A 36 4.10 11.91 -8.97
C HIS A 36 3.90 13.06 -7.97
N LYS A 37 2.64 13.42 -7.67
CA LYS A 37 2.29 14.46 -6.69
C LYS A 37 2.55 14.05 -5.23
N ALA A 38 2.78 12.77 -4.97
CA ALA A 38 3.07 12.25 -3.63
C ALA A 38 4.58 12.21 -3.31
N SER A 39 5.33 13.23 -3.72
CA SER A 39 6.77 13.36 -3.45
C SER A 39 7.12 13.38 -1.95
N TRP A 40 6.18 13.78 -1.11
CA TRP A 40 6.30 13.76 0.36
C TRP A 40 6.27 12.35 0.96
N CYS A 41 5.83 11.32 0.21
CA CYS A 41 5.68 9.96 0.72
C CYS A 41 7.03 9.23 0.75
N LYS A 42 7.69 9.24 1.91
CA LYS A 42 9.03 8.64 2.11
C LYS A 42 9.11 7.16 1.72
N SER A 43 8.10 6.36 2.10
CA SER A 43 8.05 4.93 1.73
C SER A 43 8.01 4.72 0.22
N ARG A 44 7.30 5.59 -0.51
CA ARG A 44 7.22 5.54 -1.98
C ARG A 44 8.59 5.86 -2.59
N SER A 45 9.19 6.98 -2.22
CA SER A 45 10.50 7.38 -2.74
C SER A 45 11.56 6.33 -2.46
N CYS A 46 11.59 5.80 -1.23
CA CYS A 46 12.53 4.74 -0.86
C CYS A 46 12.36 3.46 -1.69
N CYS A 47 11.12 3.01 -1.93
CA CYS A 47 10.90 1.82 -2.76
C CYS A 47 11.31 2.07 -4.21
N MET A 48 11.09 3.28 -4.74
CA MET A 48 11.51 3.63 -6.10
C MET A 48 13.04 3.66 -6.22
N GLU A 49 13.75 4.26 -5.25
CA GLU A 49 15.21 4.30 -5.20
C GLU A 49 15.82 2.89 -5.14
N LYS A 50 15.20 1.98 -4.37
CA LYS A 50 15.65 0.59 -4.24
C LYS A 50 15.16 -0.35 -5.34
N GLY A 51 14.31 0.12 -6.26
CA GLY A 51 13.68 -0.74 -7.27
C GLY A 51 12.66 -1.75 -6.72
N PHE A 52 12.18 -1.57 -5.48
CA PHE A 52 11.22 -2.46 -4.84
C PHE A 52 9.79 -2.22 -5.34
N ARG A 53 9.01 -3.30 -5.48
CA ARG A 53 7.59 -3.23 -5.77
C ARG A 53 6.82 -2.66 -4.58
N SER A 54 7.13 -3.07 -3.36
CA SER A 54 6.63 -2.44 -2.13
C SER A 54 7.59 -2.61 -0.94
N CYS A 55 7.27 -2.04 0.21
CA CYS A 55 8.02 -2.26 1.44
C CYS A 55 8.06 -3.73 1.88
N ALA A 56 7.22 -4.60 1.29
CA ALA A 56 7.26 -6.04 1.54
C ALA A 56 8.57 -6.68 1.04
N ASP A 57 9.16 -6.15 -0.03
CA ASP A 57 10.42 -6.64 -0.61
C ASP A 57 11.65 -6.22 0.22
N CYS A 58 11.47 -5.32 1.20
CA CYS A 58 12.57 -4.80 2.00
C CYS A 58 12.92 -5.76 3.14
N SER A 59 14.19 -6.17 3.19
CA SER A 59 14.76 -7.02 4.25
C SER A 59 15.53 -6.26 5.33
N ASP A 60 15.73 -4.93 5.20
CA ASP A 60 16.42 -4.11 6.22
C ASP A 60 15.69 -4.06 7.58
N HIS A 61 14.40 -4.38 7.59
CA HIS A 61 13.54 -4.29 8.77
C HIS A 61 12.61 -5.51 8.85
N ASP A 62 12.81 -6.34 9.87
CA ASP A 62 11.93 -7.47 10.19
C ASP A 62 10.50 -6.95 10.45
N ASP A 63 10.36 -6.02 11.39
CA ASP A 63 9.14 -5.23 11.57
C ASP A 63 9.23 -3.91 10.80
N VAL A 64 8.37 -3.76 9.79
CA VAL A 64 8.27 -2.55 8.96
C VAL A 64 7.93 -1.29 9.78
N MET A 65 7.32 -1.43 10.96
CA MET A 65 7.03 -0.31 11.86
C MET A 65 8.29 0.28 12.51
N THR A 66 9.41 -0.44 12.50
CA THR A 66 10.71 0.11 12.94
C THR A 66 11.35 1.00 11.87
N CYS A 67 10.83 1.01 10.65
CA CYS A 67 11.39 1.79 9.55
C CYS A 67 10.90 3.26 9.61
N PRO A 68 11.79 4.25 9.79
CA PRO A 68 11.40 5.66 9.87
C PRO A 68 10.88 6.23 8.54
N LYS A 69 11.12 5.52 7.41
CA LYS A 69 10.56 5.87 6.10
C LYS A 69 9.12 5.34 5.92
N PHE A 70 8.72 4.35 6.72
CA PHE A 70 7.38 3.74 6.67
C PHE A 70 6.47 4.24 7.80
N ASP A 71 6.97 4.32 9.04
CA ASP A 71 6.26 4.83 10.21
C ASP A 71 6.57 6.32 10.43
N THR A 72 6.11 7.17 9.52
CA THR A 72 6.18 8.62 9.70
C THR A 72 4.95 9.13 10.46
N LEU A 73 5.06 10.29 11.12
CA LEU A 73 3.93 10.95 11.77
C LEU A 73 2.73 11.14 10.82
N THR A 74 3.00 11.60 9.59
CA THR A 74 1.98 11.75 8.54
C THR A 74 1.32 10.43 8.18
N ALA A 75 2.09 9.34 8.10
CA ALA A 75 1.57 8.03 7.74
C ALA A 75 0.77 7.38 8.88
N ARG A 76 1.10 7.68 10.14
CA ARG A 76 0.28 7.32 11.32
C ARG A 76 -1.04 8.07 11.33
N LEU A 77 -1.03 9.37 11.02
CA LEU A 77 -2.24 10.18 10.90
C LEU A 77 -3.19 9.63 9.81
N PHE A 78 -2.67 9.35 8.61
CA PHE A 78 -3.46 8.72 7.56
C PHE A 78 -3.93 7.31 7.94
N GLY A 79 -3.12 6.56 8.70
CA GLY A 79 -3.52 5.28 9.28
C GLY A 79 -4.77 5.38 10.17
N LEU A 80 -4.86 6.43 10.99
CA LEU A 80 -6.03 6.70 11.81
C LEU A 80 -7.24 7.12 10.95
N VAL A 81 -7.07 8.12 10.07
CA VAL A 81 -8.14 8.68 9.24
C VAL A 81 -8.79 7.63 8.33
N PHE A 82 -8.00 6.71 7.77
CA PHE A 82 -8.51 5.66 6.89
C PHE A 82 -8.86 4.36 7.61
N ASN A 83 -8.70 4.31 8.93
CA ASN A 83 -8.70 3.09 9.74
C ASN A 83 -7.91 1.97 9.02
N SER A 84 -6.63 2.24 8.78
CA SER A 84 -5.73 1.41 7.98
C SER A 84 -4.61 0.83 8.83
N ASP A 85 -4.45 -0.49 8.75
CA ASP A 85 -3.26 -1.20 9.21
C ASP A 85 -2.37 -1.54 8.01
N ARG A 86 -1.51 -0.58 7.64
CA ARG A 86 -0.52 -0.77 6.56
C ARG A 86 0.50 -1.85 6.89
N ALA A 87 0.86 -2.02 8.17
CA ALA A 87 1.82 -3.05 8.57
C ALA A 87 1.23 -4.45 8.38
N ALA A 88 -0.06 -4.66 8.66
CA ALA A 88 -0.78 -5.88 8.31
C ALA A 88 -0.80 -6.12 6.79
N CYS A 89 -0.95 -5.08 5.97
CA CYS A 89 -0.84 -5.22 4.51
C CYS A 89 0.56 -5.72 4.10
N ILE A 90 1.62 -5.12 4.64
CA ILE A 90 3.00 -5.54 4.34
C ILE A 90 3.26 -6.97 4.81
N ARG A 91 2.85 -7.33 6.03
CA ARG A 91 2.95 -8.71 6.54
C ARG A 91 2.23 -9.70 5.62
N SER A 92 0.98 -9.42 5.27
CA SER A 92 0.22 -10.29 4.36
C SER A 92 0.90 -10.45 3.00
N ILE A 93 1.48 -9.40 2.41
CA ILE A 93 2.21 -9.52 1.13
C ILE A 93 3.46 -10.41 1.31
N ARG A 94 4.18 -10.30 2.43
CA ARG A 94 5.33 -11.16 2.73
C ARG A 94 4.91 -12.62 2.92
N ASP A 95 3.75 -12.84 3.55
CA ASP A 95 3.25 -14.19 3.89
C ASP A 95 2.66 -14.93 2.68
N VAL A 96 1.85 -14.25 1.85
CA VAL A 96 1.08 -14.88 0.77
C VAL A 96 1.47 -14.43 -0.65
N GLY A 97 2.38 -13.46 -0.76
CA GLY A 97 2.77 -12.87 -2.04
C GLY A 97 1.75 -11.89 -2.63
N TYR A 98 2.18 -11.19 -3.68
CA TYR A 98 1.39 -10.10 -4.29
C TYR A 98 0.08 -10.58 -4.93
N GLU A 99 0.09 -11.72 -5.61
CA GLU A 99 -1.08 -12.24 -6.33
C GLU A 99 -2.22 -12.57 -5.37
N GLN A 100 -1.96 -13.38 -4.35
CA GLN A 100 -2.97 -13.78 -3.37
C GLN A 100 -3.43 -12.59 -2.51
N TYR A 101 -2.52 -11.65 -2.21
CA TYR A 101 -2.88 -10.39 -1.58
C TYR A 101 -3.85 -9.56 -2.43
N ALA A 102 -3.55 -9.37 -3.71
CA ALA A 102 -4.39 -8.59 -4.63
C ALA A 102 -5.75 -9.25 -4.86
N ASP A 103 -5.81 -10.59 -4.99
CA ASP A 103 -7.07 -11.34 -5.05
C ASP A 103 -7.91 -11.11 -3.78
N THR A 104 -7.30 -11.28 -2.60
CA THR A 104 -7.99 -11.08 -1.31
C THR A 104 -8.57 -9.67 -1.21
N MET A 105 -7.77 -8.64 -1.54
CA MET A 105 -8.21 -7.25 -1.49
C MET A 105 -9.30 -6.94 -2.54
N THR A 106 -9.25 -7.61 -3.69
CA THR A 106 -10.26 -7.50 -4.75
C THR A 106 -11.59 -8.11 -4.34
N ARG A 107 -11.56 -9.37 -3.87
CA ARG A 107 -12.74 -10.12 -3.44
C ARG A 107 -13.46 -9.44 -2.28
N GLU A 108 -12.69 -8.92 -1.33
CA GLU A 108 -13.23 -8.16 -0.19
C GLU A 108 -13.52 -6.69 -0.50
N LYS A 109 -13.17 -6.21 -1.71
CA LYS A 109 -13.35 -4.82 -2.15
C LYS A 109 -12.76 -3.81 -1.15
N ARG A 110 -11.60 -4.12 -0.56
CA ARG A 110 -10.97 -3.30 0.48
C ARG A 110 -9.58 -2.83 0.08
N MET A 111 -9.26 -1.59 0.42
CA MET A 111 -7.95 -0.98 0.16
C MET A 111 -6.88 -1.38 1.21
N THR A 112 -7.31 -1.80 2.39
CA THR A 112 -6.44 -2.03 3.55
C THR A 112 -7.10 -3.01 4.49
N PHE A 113 -6.30 -3.72 5.29
CA PHE A 113 -6.79 -4.28 6.55
C PHE A 113 -7.15 -3.15 7.52
N LYS A 114 -8.20 -3.37 8.33
CA LYS A 114 -8.64 -2.42 9.35
C LYS A 114 -7.79 -2.56 10.61
N ARG A 115 -7.61 -1.45 11.34
CA ARG A 115 -7.09 -1.52 12.70
C ARG A 115 -8.19 -2.16 13.56
N ARG A 116 -7.81 -3.13 14.39
CA ARG A 116 -8.74 -3.78 15.34
C ARG A 116 -9.36 -2.74 16.26
#